data_AF-A0A929ASM3-F1
#
_entry.id   AF-A0A929ASM3-F1
#
_cell.length_a   1.000
_cell.length_b   1.000
_cell.length_c   1.000
_cell.angle_alpha   90.00
_cell.angle_beta   90.00
_cell.angle_gamma   90.00
#
_symmetry.space_group_name_H-M   'P 1'
#
loop_
_entity.id
_entity.type
_entity.pdbx_description
1 polymer ?
#
loop_
_entity_poly.entity_id
_entity_poly.type
_entity_poly.pdbx_seq_one_letter_code
_entity_poly.pdbx_strand_id
1 'polypeptide(L)'
;MKKNRELEDNSIVCVSKTRNDIQENISILYLSNERVAIATEVEKREKGYSVKGVRNLPKLFCDFPLIGTESFHFPVIVNSFFFNPQTERDGIWLNNTDKTKKIENKKILKSAVTLYKDAVSRIAQDNFFDLYNIAETKTPFTHDTDFDKNWYQEFIQEPIREFLYNALIVELEDEYAKKRAIKDLCFPKTSFSEAVRNKVWQFVFDLAPSAVCKKNHLHNWCEIAWSDWKTVDYQELVNGVVRKENIYNLSQVLRRDENSTFEWLNSLGTFLLEDDNNLLLIQKNQITPNQNGQFKRATGLYIDTIQDDELVYVLELLGEDWKDILLL
;
A
#
# COMPACT_ATOMS: atom_id res chain seq x y z
N MET A 1 4.23 37.71 -14.46
CA MET A 1 4.96 36.46 -14.17
C MET A 1 6.07 36.28 -15.20
N LYS A 2 7.34 36.55 -14.83
CA LYS A 2 8.49 36.16 -15.65
C LYS A 2 8.73 34.65 -15.41
N LYS A 3 8.60 33.83 -16.45
CA LYS A 3 8.93 32.38 -16.40
C LYS A 3 10.44 32.22 -16.55
N ASN A 4 11.16 32.09 -15.44
CA ASN A 4 12.45 31.39 -15.47
C ASN A 4 12.13 29.90 -15.36
N ARG A 5 12.15 29.20 -16.50
CA ARG A 5 12.06 27.73 -16.54
C ARG A 5 13.48 27.20 -16.50
N GLU A 6 14.01 26.98 -15.30
CA GLU A 6 15.20 26.17 -15.11
C GLU A 6 14.75 24.78 -14.69
N LEU A 7 15.08 23.78 -15.52
CA LEU A 7 14.91 22.36 -15.19
C LEU A 7 16.13 21.99 -14.34
N GLU A 8 15.97 21.92 -13.02
CA GLU A 8 17.06 21.51 -12.10
C GLU A 8 17.36 20.01 -12.22
N ASP A 9 16.38 19.24 -12.71
CA ASP A 9 16.45 17.82 -13.01
C ASP A 9 15.48 17.58 -14.19
N ASN A 10 15.74 16.65 -15.11
CA ASN A 10 15.10 16.58 -16.45
C ASN A 10 13.55 16.50 -16.46
N SER A 11 12.89 16.40 -15.30
CA SER A 11 11.43 16.41 -15.14
C SER A 11 10.91 17.32 -14.00
N ILE A 12 11.77 18.03 -13.26
CA ILE A 12 11.35 18.94 -12.18
C ILE A 12 11.37 20.39 -12.65
N VAL A 13 10.25 21.08 -12.49
CA VAL A 13 10.10 22.50 -12.79
C VAL A 13 9.88 23.28 -11.50
N CYS A 14 10.71 24.28 -11.25
CA CYS A 14 10.56 25.20 -10.12
C CYS A 14 9.70 26.42 -10.53
N VAL A 15 8.74 26.76 -9.69
CA VAL A 15 7.85 27.92 -9.85
C VAL A 15 7.92 28.78 -8.60
N SER A 16 8.36 30.03 -8.73
CA SER A 16 8.36 30.99 -7.63
C SER A 16 7.03 31.73 -7.55
N LYS A 17 6.45 31.75 -6.35
CA LYS A 17 5.25 32.52 -5.98
C LYS A 17 5.66 33.59 -4.97
N THR A 18 5.23 34.83 -5.18
CA THR A 18 5.46 35.92 -4.23
C THR A 18 4.13 36.35 -3.63
N ARG A 19 4.03 36.35 -2.30
CA ARG A 19 2.86 36.87 -1.55
C ARG A 19 3.37 37.77 -0.42
N ASN A 20 2.97 39.04 -0.42
CA ASN A 20 3.38 40.02 0.59
C ASN A 20 4.91 40.07 0.80
N ASP A 21 5.69 40.17 -0.28
CA ASP A 21 7.16 40.17 -0.30
C ASP A 21 7.84 38.89 0.22
N ILE A 22 7.07 37.85 0.56
CA ILE A 22 7.58 36.51 0.86
C ILE A 22 7.58 35.71 -0.45
N GLN A 23 8.76 35.25 -0.86
CA GLN A 23 8.93 34.35 -2.00
C GLN A 23 8.91 32.89 -1.53
N GLU A 24 7.96 32.13 -2.05
CA GLU A 24 7.83 30.69 -1.88
C GLU A 24 8.16 30.00 -3.21
N ASN A 25 8.95 28.93 -3.17
CA ASN A 25 9.25 28.12 -4.36
C ASN A 25 8.45 26.82 -4.30
N ILE A 26 7.76 26.52 -5.39
CA ILE A 26 6.99 25.29 -5.59
C ILE A 26 7.74 24.44 -6.62
N SER A 27 8.00 23.18 -6.30
CA SER A 27 8.59 22.24 -7.25
C SER A 27 7.50 21.34 -7.83
N ILE A 28 7.55 21.12 -9.15
CA ILE A 28 6.53 20.36 -9.87
C ILE A 28 7.22 19.27 -10.68
N LEU A 29 6.84 18.02 -10.46
CA LEU A 29 7.15 16.94 -11.40
C LEU A 29 6.26 17.12 -12.63
N TYR A 30 6.86 17.36 -13.79
CA TYR A 30 6.18 17.74 -15.02
C TYR A 30 6.70 16.93 -16.20
N LEU A 31 5.79 16.25 -16.89
CA LEU A 31 6.06 15.58 -18.16
C LEU A 31 5.02 16.04 -19.19
N SER A 32 5.43 16.17 -20.45
CA SER A 32 4.52 16.53 -21.53
C SER A 32 4.93 15.94 -22.87
N ASN A 33 3.95 15.88 -23.77
CA ASN A 33 4.14 15.78 -25.20
C ASN A 33 3.48 16.98 -25.89
N GLU A 34 3.34 16.95 -27.21
CA GLU A 34 2.79 18.06 -28.00
C GLU A 34 1.38 18.50 -27.58
N ARG A 35 0.57 17.58 -27.02
CA ARG A 35 -0.86 17.82 -26.75
C ARG A 35 -1.25 17.73 -25.29
N VAL A 36 -0.52 16.95 -24.50
CA VAL A 36 -0.89 16.62 -23.11
C VAL A 36 0.31 16.86 -22.21
N ALA A 37 0.03 17.43 -21.05
CA ALA A 37 0.96 17.50 -19.95
C ALA A 37 0.36 16.86 -18.71
N ILE A 38 1.22 16.29 -17.87
CA ILE A 38 0.87 15.84 -16.54
C ILE A 38 1.74 16.53 -15.50
N ALA A 39 1.19 16.74 -14.31
CA ALA A 39 1.90 17.40 -13.23
C ALA A 39 1.50 16.88 -11.85
N THR A 40 2.46 16.88 -10.94
CA THR A 40 2.19 16.76 -9.50
C THR A 40 3.16 17.63 -8.73
N GLU A 41 2.71 18.22 -7.63
CA GLU A 41 3.61 18.98 -6.75
C GLU A 41 4.55 18.02 -6.03
N VAL A 42 5.79 18.44 -5.86
CA VAL A 42 6.81 17.73 -5.08
C VAL A 42 7.48 18.71 -4.11
N GLU A 43 7.93 18.18 -2.99
CA GLU A 43 8.63 18.93 -1.96
C GLU A 43 10.07 18.44 -1.86
N LYS A 44 11.02 19.37 -1.98
CA LYS A 44 12.44 19.05 -1.86
C LYS A 44 12.74 18.63 -0.42
N ARG A 45 13.38 17.47 -0.26
CA ARG A 45 13.90 16.92 0.99
C ARG A 45 15.43 16.81 0.89
N GLU A 46 16.10 16.60 2.02
CA GLU A 46 17.56 16.43 2.05
C GLU A 46 18.04 15.32 1.10
N LYS A 47 17.31 14.21 1.04
CA LYS A 47 17.66 13.02 0.26
C LYS A 47 16.99 12.95 -1.13
N GLY A 48 16.22 13.96 -1.56
CA GLY A 48 15.50 13.92 -2.84
C GLY A 48 14.18 14.70 -2.82
N TYR A 49 13.07 14.10 -3.26
CA TYR A 49 11.77 14.77 -3.34
C TYR A 49 10.64 13.91 -2.75
N SER A 50 9.73 14.52 -2.01
CA SER A 50 8.47 13.88 -1.62
C SER A 50 7.35 14.30 -2.53
N VAL A 51 6.55 13.35 -2.99
CA VAL A 51 5.39 13.64 -3.83
C VAL A 51 4.22 14.08 -2.96
N LYS A 52 3.60 15.22 -3.28
CA LYS A 52 2.42 15.71 -2.57
C LYS A 52 1.14 15.15 -3.16
N GLY A 53 0.17 14.89 -2.29
CA GLY A 53 -1.15 14.43 -2.67
C GLY A 53 -1.92 15.48 -3.48
N VAL A 54 -2.55 15.04 -4.55
CA VAL A 54 -3.35 15.90 -5.45
C VAL A 54 -4.85 15.82 -5.18
N ARG A 55 -5.30 15.13 -4.12
CA ARG A 55 -6.71 14.77 -3.89
C ARG A 55 -7.70 15.95 -3.95
N ASN A 56 -7.33 17.06 -3.32
CA ASN A 56 -8.18 18.24 -3.20
C ASN A 56 -7.94 19.28 -4.30
N LEU A 57 -7.27 18.88 -5.38
CA LEU A 57 -6.98 19.73 -6.52
C LEU A 57 -7.82 19.27 -7.73
N PRO A 58 -8.28 20.21 -8.58
CA PRO A 58 -8.83 19.86 -9.88
C PRO A 58 -7.91 18.87 -10.60
N LYS A 59 -8.46 17.81 -11.18
CA LYS A 59 -7.65 16.82 -11.91
C LYS A 59 -7.42 17.21 -13.35
N LEU A 60 -8.32 17.99 -13.93
CA LEU A 60 -8.30 18.34 -15.34
C LEU A 60 -8.11 19.83 -15.53
N PHE A 61 -7.17 20.18 -16.39
CA PHE A 61 -6.87 21.55 -16.77
C PHE A 61 -6.92 21.70 -18.29
N CYS A 62 -7.48 22.81 -18.75
CA CYS A 62 -7.38 23.28 -20.12
C CYS A 62 -6.59 24.59 -20.13
N ASP A 63 -7.22 25.74 -20.41
CA ASP A 63 -6.62 27.05 -20.15
C ASP A 63 -6.57 27.40 -18.65
N PHE A 64 -7.58 26.92 -17.92
CA PHE A 64 -7.76 27.09 -16.48
C PHE A 64 -8.20 25.74 -15.89
N PRO A 65 -8.10 25.56 -14.55
CA PRO A 65 -8.64 24.37 -13.90
C PRO A 65 -10.13 24.18 -14.22
N LEU A 66 -10.55 22.93 -14.42
CA LEU A 66 -11.97 22.57 -14.53
C LEU A 66 -12.51 22.32 -13.12
N ILE A 67 -13.36 23.23 -12.63
CA ILE A 67 -13.83 23.29 -11.24
C ILE A 67 -14.76 22.11 -10.96
N GLY A 68 -14.52 21.31 -9.92
CA GLY A 68 -15.33 20.11 -9.64
C GLY A 68 -14.68 18.82 -10.14
N THR A 69 -13.57 18.91 -10.88
CA THR A 69 -12.84 17.72 -11.34
C THR A 69 -11.96 17.07 -10.28
N GLU A 70 -12.01 17.52 -9.02
CA GLU A 70 -11.39 16.85 -7.86
C GLU A 70 -11.84 15.37 -7.78
N SER A 71 -13.11 15.10 -8.12
CA SER A 71 -13.71 13.77 -8.15
C SER A 71 -13.46 12.99 -9.44
N PHE A 72 -12.73 13.53 -10.42
CA PHE A 72 -12.37 12.84 -11.68
C PHE A 72 -11.22 11.81 -11.50
N HIS A 73 -10.72 11.64 -10.28
CA HIS A 73 -9.80 10.56 -9.86
C HIS A 73 -8.77 10.09 -10.91
N PHE A 74 -7.86 10.98 -11.31
CA PHE A 74 -6.61 10.62 -11.98
C PHE A 74 -5.44 10.77 -11.00
N PRO A 75 -4.40 9.92 -11.04
CA PRO A 75 -3.37 9.92 -9.99
C PRO A 75 -2.50 11.20 -9.95
N VAL A 76 -2.49 11.97 -11.04
CA VAL A 76 -1.80 13.26 -11.20
C VAL A 76 -2.73 14.27 -11.87
N ILE A 77 -2.33 15.53 -11.95
CA ILE A 77 -3.06 16.53 -12.72
C ILE A 77 -2.80 16.29 -14.22
N VAL A 78 -3.85 16.38 -15.04
CA VAL A 78 -3.76 16.28 -16.51
C VAL A 78 -4.15 17.62 -17.12
N ASN A 79 -3.29 18.16 -17.97
CA ASN A 79 -3.49 19.40 -18.68
C ASN A 79 -3.46 19.20 -20.19
N SER A 80 -4.45 19.74 -20.90
CA SER A 80 -4.44 19.80 -22.36
C SER A 80 -5.30 20.97 -22.85
N PHE A 81 -4.73 21.82 -23.70
CA PHE A 81 -5.47 22.87 -24.43
C PHE A 81 -6.48 22.31 -25.43
N PHE A 82 -6.44 21.01 -25.69
CA PHE A 82 -7.32 20.32 -26.63
C PHE A 82 -8.48 19.59 -25.94
N PHE A 83 -8.62 19.71 -24.61
CA PHE A 83 -9.82 19.18 -23.95
C PHE A 83 -11.05 19.93 -24.46
N ASN A 84 -12.12 19.16 -24.69
CA ASN A 84 -13.46 19.68 -24.95
C ASN A 84 -14.28 19.59 -23.65
N PRO A 85 -14.30 20.65 -22.81
CA PRO A 85 -15.03 20.66 -21.55
C PRO A 85 -16.55 20.69 -21.75
N GLN A 86 -17.28 20.40 -20.68
CA GLN A 86 -18.70 20.69 -20.55
C GLN A 86 -18.95 22.20 -20.47
N THR A 87 -20.19 22.64 -20.72
CA THR A 87 -20.56 24.06 -20.70
C THR A 87 -20.27 24.72 -19.36
N GLU A 88 -20.57 24.03 -18.26
CA GLU A 88 -20.32 24.49 -16.89
C GLU A 88 -18.84 24.38 -16.48
N ARG A 89 -17.99 23.80 -17.35
CA ARG A 89 -16.55 23.60 -17.16
C ARG A 89 -16.17 22.82 -15.91
N ASP A 90 -17.07 21.94 -15.48
CA ASP A 90 -16.92 21.02 -14.35
C ASP A 90 -16.52 19.60 -14.73
N GLY A 91 -16.42 19.33 -16.04
CA GLY A 91 -15.99 18.05 -16.56
C GLY A 91 -15.66 18.08 -18.05
N ILE A 92 -15.45 16.89 -18.60
CA ILE A 92 -15.18 16.66 -20.03
C ILE A 92 -16.16 15.62 -20.56
N TRP A 93 -16.55 15.75 -21.83
CA TRP A 93 -17.46 14.80 -22.46
C TRP A 93 -16.78 13.44 -22.70
N LEU A 94 -17.26 12.39 -22.02
CA LEU A 94 -16.84 11.00 -22.25
C LEU A 94 -17.98 10.10 -22.77
N ASN A 95 -19.24 10.49 -22.59
CA ASN A 95 -20.41 9.76 -23.10
C ASN A 95 -21.37 10.55 -24.00
N ASN A 96 -21.03 11.78 -24.41
CA ASN A 96 -21.91 12.64 -25.21
C ASN A 96 -22.20 12.10 -26.64
N THR A 97 -23.33 12.53 -27.20
CA THR A 97 -23.80 12.37 -28.58
C THR A 97 -22.83 12.91 -29.64
N ASP A 98 -22.04 13.96 -29.33
CA ASP A 98 -20.98 14.46 -30.20
C ASP A 98 -19.76 13.51 -30.17
N LYS A 99 -19.71 12.63 -31.18
CA LYS A 99 -18.65 11.63 -31.33
C LYS A 99 -17.26 12.26 -31.42
N THR A 100 -17.10 13.43 -32.01
CA THR A 100 -15.77 14.02 -32.26
C THR A 100 -15.13 14.48 -30.96
N LYS A 101 -15.86 15.27 -30.14
CA LYS A 101 -15.39 15.76 -28.84
C LYS A 101 -15.07 14.61 -27.88
N LYS A 102 -15.95 13.61 -27.83
CA LYS A 102 -15.77 12.38 -27.04
C LYS A 102 -14.48 11.66 -27.44
N ILE A 103 -14.27 11.44 -28.74
CA ILE A 103 -13.08 10.73 -29.24
C ILE A 103 -11.80 11.51 -28.91
N GLU A 104 -11.80 12.83 -29.04
CA GLU A 104 -10.63 13.66 -28.73
C GLU A 104 -10.27 13.62 -27.23
N ASN A 105 -11.24 13.81 -26.34
CA ASN A 105 -11.04 13.72 -24.89
C ASN A 105 -10.50 12.33 -24.48
N LYS A 106 -11.06 11.26 -25.05
CA LYS A 106 -10.60 9.88 -24.82
C LYS A 106 -9.15 9.66 -25.28
N LYS A 107 -8.75 10.24 -26.43
CA LYS A 107 -7.36 10.20 -26.91
C LYS A 107 -6.41 10.94 -25.96
N ILE A 108 -6.81 12.11 -25.47
CA ILE A 108 -6.02 12.91 -24.52
C ILE A 108 -5.78 12.12 -23.23
N LEU A 109 -6.81 11.50 -22.65
CA LEU A 109 -6.66 10.70 -21.43
C LEU A 109 -5.77 9.46 -21.64
N LYS A 110 -5.89 8.75 -22.76
CA LYS A 110 -4.98 7.64 -23.10
C LYS A 110 -3.52 8.09 -23.22
N SER A 111 -3.31 9.27 -23.79
CA SER A 111 -1.97 9.89 -23.83
C SER A 111 -1.47 10.26 -22.44
N ALA A 112 -2.35 10.73 -21.54
CA ALA A 112 -2.01 11.02 -20.15
C ALA A 112 -1.60 9.75 -19.39
N VAL A 113 -2.26 8.61 -19.63
CA VAL A 113 -1.87 7.30 -19.07
C VAL A 113 -0.45 6.94 -19.48
N THR A 114 -0.10 7.15 -20.76
CA THR A 114 1.26 6.86 -21.25
C THR A 114 2.30 7.74 -20.55
N LEU A 115 2.07 9.05 -20.51
CA LEU A 115 2.95 9.99 -19.80
C LEU A 115 3.06 9.65 -18.31
N TYR A 116 1.97 9.21 -17.68
CA TYR A 116 1.96 8.84 -16.27
C TYR A 116 2.84 7.61 -16.01
N LYS A 117 2.76 6.58 -16.86
CA LYS A 117 3.65 5.42 -16.76
C LYS A 117 5.10 5.83 -16.88
N ASP A 118 5.43 6.70 -17.84
CA ASP A 118 6.78 7.22 -18.02
C ASP A 118 7.26 8.01 -16.78
N ALA A 119 6.40 8.84 -16.19
CA ALA A 119 6.71 9.60 -14.99
C ALA A 119 7.02 8.68 -13.81
N VAL A 120 6.17 7.68 -13.57
CA VAL A 120 6.36 6.71 -12.49
C VAL A 120 7.63 5.87 -12.72
N SER A 121 7.90 5.44 -13.96
CA SER A 121 9.13 4.70 -14.29
C SER A 121 10.40 5.49 -13.99
N ARG A 122 10.40 6.82 -14.19
CA ARG A 122 11.54 7.69 -13.83
C ARG A 122 11.69 7.78 -12.31
N ILE A 123 10.65 8.23 -11.62
CA ILE A 123 10.75 8.51 -10.17
C ILE A 123 10.89 7.24 -9.31
N ALA A 124 10.50 6.06 -9.82
CA ALA A 124 10.73 4.78 -9.15
C ALA A 124 12.23 4.43 -9.06
N GLN A 125 13.04 4.93 -10.01
CA GLN A 125 14.49 4.71 -10.05
C GLN A 125 15.26 5.76 -9.26
N ASP A 126 14.64 6.92 -9.01
CA ASP A 126 15.23 8.07 -8.33
C ASP A 126 14.81 8.15 -6.85
N ASN A 127 15.38 9.12 -6.13
CA ASN A 127 15.07 9.39 -4.72
C ASN A 127 13.78 10.19 -4.54
N PHE A 128 12.66 9.65 -5.05
CA PHE A 128 11.32 10.13 -4.74
C PHE A 128 10.69 9.32 -3.60
N PHE A 129 9.90 10.00 -2.78
CA PHE A 129 9.25 9.46 -1.60
C PHE A 129 7.74 9.75 -1.58
N ASP A 130 7.01 9.06 -0.72
CA ASP A 130 5.57 9.22 -0.50
C ASP A 130 4.74 8.95 -1.77
N LEU A 131 5.18 7.96 -2.56
CA LEU A 131 4.61 7.64 -3.88
C LEU A 131 3.17 7.12 -3.83
N TYR A 132 2.65 6.78 -2.64
CA TYR A 132 1.22 6.51 -2.44
C TYR A 132 0.33 7.69 -2.90
N ASN A 133 0.86 8.92 -2.87
CA ASN A 133 0.14 10.13 -3.28
C ASN A 133 -0.23 10.18 -4.77
N ILE A 134 0.40 9.34 -5.60
CA ILE A 134 0.13 9.21 -7.03
C ILE A 134 -0.30 7.81 -7.44
N ALA A 135 -0.78 7.01 -6.49
CA ALA A 135 -1.25 5.64 -6.73
C ALA A 135 -2.78 5.49 -6.57
N GLU A 136 -3.50 6.59 -6.32
CA GLU A 136 -4.96 6.58 -6.24
C GLU A 136 -5.60 6.40 -7.62
N THR A 137 -6.38 5.33 -7.77
CA THR A 137 -6.98 4.91 -9.05
C THR A 137 -8.48 4.67 -8.93
N LYS A 138 -9.19 5.41 -8.09
CA LYS A 138 -10.65 5.29 -7.98
C LYS A 138 -11.33 5.67 -9.30
N THR A 139 -12.53 5.17 -9.55
CA THR A 139 -13.32 5.65 -10.69
C THR A 139 -13.94 7.00 -10.35
N PRO A 140 -13.99 7.94 -11.31
CA PRO A 140 -14.71 9.20 -11.15
C PRO A 140 -16.12 9.04 -10.59
N PHE A 141 -16.48 9.86 -9.60
CA PHE A 141 -17.88 9.98 -9.16
C PHE A 141 -18.55 11.09 -9.98
N THR A 142 -19.25 10.69 -11.03
CA THR A 142 -19.88 11.61 -12.00
C THR A 142 -21.23 11.05 -12.44
N HIS A 143 -22.11 11.90 -12.98
CA HIS A 143 -23.41 11.46 -13.50
C HIS A 143 -23.22 10.56 -14.73
N ASP A 144 -23.89 9.40 -14.74
CA ASP A 144 -23.76 8.35 -15.78
C ASP A 144 -24.08 8.84 -17.21
N THR A 145 -24.81 9.93 -17.34
CA THR A 145 -25.18 10.52 -18.64
C THR A 145 -23.97 11.04 -19.42
N ASP A 146 -22.95 11.54 -18.72
CA ASP A 146 -21.82 12.24 -19.34
C ASP A 146 -20.50 11.47 -19.24
N PHE A 147 -20.48 10.44 -18.41
CA PHE A 147 -19.32 9.63 -18.09
C PHE A 147 -19.48 8.18 -18.55
N ASP A 148 -18.51 7.71 -19.34
CA ASP A 148 -18.46 6.34 -19.84
C ASP A 148 -17.61 5.49 -18.89
N LYS A 149 -18.25 4.98 -17.82
CA LYS A 149 -17.59 4.26 -16.73
C LYS A 149 -16.84 3.03 -17.23
N ASN A 150 -17.47 2.20 -18.06
CA ASN A 150 -16.86 0.98 -18.58
C ASN A 150 -15.61 1.31 -19.40
N TRP A 151 -15.70 2.32 -20.29
CA TRP A 151 -14.54 2.75 -21.05
C TRP A 151 -13.41 3.29 -20.15
N TYR A 152 -13.74 4.05 -19.11
CA TYR A 152 -12.73 4.56 -18.19
C TYR A 152 -12.04 3.43 -17.44
N GLN A 153 -12.80 2.44 -16.97
CA GLN A 153 -12.23 1.27 -16.29
C GLN A 153 -11.26 0.51 -17.21
N GLU A 154 -11.70 0.13 -18.40
CA GLU A 154 -10.94 -0.65 -19.37
C GLU A 154 -9.69 0.08 -19.89
N PHE A 155 -9.79 1.37 -20.19
CA PHE A 155 -8.72 2.08 -20.91
C PHE A 155 -7.88 3.02 -20.07
N ILE A 156 -8.32 3.37 -18.86
CA ILE A 156 -7.61 4.29 -17.97
C ILE A 156 -7.24 3.59 -16.66
N GLN A 157 -8.23 3.08 -15.92
CA GLN A 157 -8.00 2.51 -14.59
C GLN A 157 -7.19 1.21 -14.63
N GLU A 158 -7.62 0.21 -15.41
CA GLU A 158 -6.95 -1.09 -15.50
C GLU A 158 -5.51 -0.95 -15.99
N PRO A 159 -5.19 -0.20 -17.06
CA PRO A 159 -3.82 -0.02 -17.50
C PRO A 159 -2.92 0.68 -16.48
N ILE A 160 -3.46 1.59 -15.66
CA ILE A 160 -2.72 2.23 -14.56
C ILE A 160 -2.49 1.23 -13.43
N ARG A 161 -3.53 0.50 -13.01
CA ARG A 161 -3.44 -0.49 -11.92
C ARG A 161 -2.47 -1.61 -12.24
N GLU A 162 -2.54 -2.19 -13.44
CA GLU A 162 -1.64 -3.24 -13.90
C GLU A 162 -0.17 -2.77 -13.84
N PHE A 163 0.08 -1.54 -14.29
CA PHE A 163 1.40 -0.95 -14.27
C PHE A 163 1.89 -0.70 -12.83
N LEU A 164 1.07 -0.06 -11.98
CA LEU A 164 1.44 0.23 -10.59
C LEU A 164 1.64 -1.01 -9.75
N TYR A 165 0.87 -2.07 -10.01
CA TYR A 165 0.99 -3.34 -9.30
C TYR A 165 2.39 -3.93 -9.42
N ASN A 166 3.06 -3.66 -10.55
CA ASN A 166 4.40 -4.13 -10.88
C ASN A 166 5.52 -3.09 -10.63
N ALA A 167 5.18 -1.81 -10.45
CA ALA A 167 6.16 -0.74 -10.33
C ALA A 167 6.83 -0.72 -8.95
N LEU A 168 8.14 -0.45 -8.89
CA LEU A 168 8.91 -0.37 -7.63
C LEU A 168 8.66 0.96 -6.92
N ILE A 169 7.49 1.11 -6.30
CA ILE A 169 7.01 2.39 -5.74
C ILE A 169 6.78 2.39 -4.23
N VAL A 170 6.86 1.24 -3.57
CA VAL A 170 6.55 1.13 -2.14
C VAL A 170 7.84 1.15 -1.31
N GLU A 171 7.96 2.12 -0.40
CA GLU A 171 9.08 2.16 0.55
C GLU A 171 8.92 1.12 1.66
N LEU A 172 10.06 0.61 2.14
CA LEU A 172 10.15 -0.28 3.29
C LEU A 172 10.66 0.50 4.52
N GLU A 173 10.66 -0.16 5.67
CA GLU A 173 11.19 0.43 6.91
C GLU A 173 12.71 0.63 6.85
N ASP A 174 13.43 -0.27 6.17
CA ASP A 174 14.85 -0.09 5.87
C ASP A 174 15.04 0.96 4.77
N GLU A 175 15.56 2.13 5.15
CA GLU A 175 15.78 3.26 4.22
C GLU A 175 16.82 2.99 3.14
N TYR A 176 17.67 1.97 3.32
CA TYR A 176 18.67 1.58 2.33
C TYR A 176 18.14 0.51 1.37
N ALA A 177 17.01 -0.11 1.69
CA ALA A 177 16.39 -1.09 0.83
C ALA A 177 15.79 -0.41 -0.41
N LYS A 178 15.87 -1.11 -1.55
CA LYS A 178 15.17 -0.68 -2.76
C LYS A 178 13.66 -0.73 -2.54
N LYS A 179 12.94 0.22 -3.14
CA LYS A 179 11.48 0.20 -3.22
C LYS A 179 10.99 -1.14 -3.79
N ARG A 180 9.82 -1.59 -3.35
CA ARG A 180 9.19 -2.84 -3.75
C ARG A 180 7.95 -2.59 -4.60
N ALA A 181 7.56 -3.60 -5.36
CA ALA A 181 6.29 -3.59 -6.07
C ALA A 181 5.15 -4.00 -5.14
N ILE A 182 3.96 -3.47 -5.39
CA ILE A 182 2.75 -3.79 -4.61
C ILE A 182 2.49 -5.30 -4.59
N LYS A 183 2.68 -5.98 -5.72
CA LYS A 183 2.47 -7.43 -5.85
C LYS A 183 3.34 -8.30 -4.92
N ASP A 184 4.49 -7.78 -4.51
CA ASP A 184 5.45 -8.50 -3.66
C ASP A 184 5.20 -8.27 -2.17
N LEU A 185 4.25 -7.39 -1.84
CA LEU A 185 3.92 -7.00 -0.49
C LEU A 185 2.54 -7.52 -0.10
N CYS A 186 2.28 -7.49 1.21
CA CYS A 186 0.97 -7.77 1.75
C CYS A 186 0.53 -6.66 2.70
N PHE A 187 -0.76 -6.39 2.70
CA PHE A 187 -1.36 -5.31 3.49
C PHE A 187 -2.43 -5.88 4.42
N PRO A 188 -2.62 -5.34 5.63
CA PRO A 188 -3.76 -5.71 6.45
C PRO A 188 -5.08 -5.53 5.69
N LYS A 189 -6.04 -6.43 5.92
CA LYS A 189 -7.38 -6.34 5.32
C LYS A 189 -7.98 -4.95 5.55
N THR A 190 -8.46 -4.31 4.49
CA THR A 190 -8.95 -2.92 4.52
C THR A 190 -10.19 -2.73 5.40
N SER A 191 -10.95 -3.79 5.65
CA SER A 191 -12.11 -3.78 6.56
C SER A 191 -11.73 -3.69 8.04
N PHE A 192 -10.47 -3.91 8.41
CA PHE A 192 -10.01 -3.77 9.80
C PHE A 192 -9.91 -2.31 10.22
N SER A 193 -10.13 -2.04 11.51
CA SER A 193 -9.88 -0.74 12.12
C SER A 193 -8.40 -0.36 12.05
N GLU A 194 -8.06 0.92 12.17
CA GLU A 194 -6.66 1.36 12.11
C GLU A 194 -5.79 0.68 13.16
N ALA A 195 -6.30 0.52 14.39
CA ALA A 195 -5.62 -0.16 15.48
C ALA A 195 -5.28 -1.63 15.12
N VAL A 196 -6.26 -2.36 14.57
CA VAL A 196 -6.07 -3.75 14.14
C VAL A 196 -5.09 -3.82 12.96
N ARG A 197 -5.18 -2.91 11.98
CA ARG A 197 -4.23 -2.86 10.86
C ARG A 197 -2.80 -2.65 11.34
N ASN A 198 -2.57 -1.78 12.32
CA ASN A 198 -1.24 -1.55 12.90
C ASN A 198 -0.68 -2.80 13.59
N LYS A 199 -1.51 -3.53 14.35
CA LYS A 199 -1.13 -4.79 14.99
C LYS A 199 -0.78 -5.86 13.96
N VAL A 200 -1.66 -6.07 12.97
CA VAL A 200 -1.42 -7.03 11.87
C VAL A 200 -0.12 -6.67 11.13
N TRP A 201 0.06 -5.40 10.77
CA TRP A 201 1.29 -4.94 10.14
C TRP A 201 2.52 -5.26 10.99
N GLN A 202 2.46 -5.02 12.31
CA GLN A 202 3.58 -5.29 13.20
C GLN A 202 3.95 -6.76 13.23
N PHE A 203 2.99 -7.67 13.38
CA PHE A 203 3.29 -9.10 13.41
C PHE A 203 3.83 -9.61 12.06
N VAL A 204 3.30 -9.10 10.94
CA VAL A 204 3.84 -9.45 9.62
C VAL A 204 5.24 -8.88 9.42
N PHE A 205 5.50 -7.65 9.87
CA PHE A 205 6.82 -7.04 9.85
C PHE A 205 7.82 -7.87 10.65
N ASP A 206 7.45 -8.29 11.86
CA ASP A 206 8.31 -9.11 12.72
C ASP A 206 8.67 -10.45 12.05
N LEU A 207 7.71 -11.08 11.34
CA LEU A 207 7.91 -12.36 10.65
C LEU A 207 8.63 -12.23 9.29
N ALA A 208 8.41 -11.11 8.59
CA ALA A 208 8.89 -10.88 7.23
C ALA A 208 8.99 -9.37 6.93
N PRO A 209 10.06 -8.68 7.39
CA PRO A 209 10.19 -7.22 7.24
C PRO A 209 10.11 -6.72 5.79
N SER A 210 10.55 -7.55 4.84
CA SER A 210 10.57 -7.21 3.41
C SER A 210 9.25 -7.43 2.67
N ALA A 211 8.21 -7.88 3.38
CA ALA A 211 6.87 -8.19 2.84
C ALA A 211 5.83 -7.10 3.15
N VAL A 212 6.20 -6.03 3.86
CA VAL A 212 5.29 -4.93 4.23
C VAL A 212 5.88 -3.58 3.86
N CYS A 213 5.03 -2.57 3.66
CA CYS A 213 5.47 -1.19 3.47
C CYS A 213 6.03 -0.58 4.77
N LYS A 214 6.68 0.58 4.67
CA LYS A 214 7.04 1.44 5.81
C LYS A 214 5.82 1.68 6.71
N LYS A 215 5.99 1.62 8.03
CA LYS A 215 4.89 1.68 9.01
C LYS A 215 4.06 2.94 8.86
N ASN A 216 4.72 4.09 8.77
CA ASN A 216 4.05 5.39 8.68
C ASN A 216 3.30 5.59 7.35
N HIS A 217 3.51 4.74 6.35
CA HIS A 217 2.80 4.80 5.05
C HIS A 217 1.61 3.82 5.01
N LEU A 218 1.46 2.95 6.01
CA LEU A 218 0.50 1.85 6.03
C LEU A 218 -0.91 2.31 5.69
N HIS A 219 -1.41 3.32 6.39
CA HIS A 219 -2.80 3.75 6.23
C HIS A 219 -3.03 4.45 4.89
N ASN A 220 -2.04 5.18 4.38
CA ASN A 220 -2.11 5.78 3.05
C ASN A 220 -2.24 4.71 1.96
N TRP A 221 -1.47 3.63 2.04
CA TRP A 221 -1.57 2.50 1.11
C TRP A 221 -2.90 1.75 1.28
N CYS A 222 -3.34 1.46 2.51
CA CYS A 222 -4.62 0.79 2.75
C CYS A 222 -5.82 1.58 2.21
N GLU A 223 -5.77 2.91 2.24
CA GLU A 223 -6.86 3.77 1.76
C GLU A 223 -7.05 3.71 0.23
N ILE A 224 -5.98 3.44 -0.51
CA ILE A 224 -5.99 3.40 -1.98
C ILE A 224 -5.94 1.98 -2.56
N ALA A 225 -5.91 0.96 -1.70
CA ALA A 225 -5.85 -0.43 -2.09
C ALA A 225 -7.07 -0.87 -2.92
N TRP A 226 -6.87 -1.82 -3.83
CA TRP A 226 -7.94 -2.45 -4.61
C TRP A 226 -7.87 -3.98 -4.52
N SER A 227 -8.81 -4.67 -5.16
CA SER A 227 -9.07 -6.11 -5.02
C SER A 227 -7.87 -7.03 -5.23
N ASP A 228 -6.90 -6.63 -6.06
CA ASP A 228 -5.80 -7.52 -6.49
C ASP A 228 -4.63 -7.52 -5.50
N TRP A 229 -4.68 -6.65 -4.49
CA TRP A 229 -3.64 -6.56 -3.48
C TRP A 229 -3.72 -7.77 -2.56
N LYS A 230 -2.56 -8.37 -2.27
CA LYS A 230 -2.47 -9.42 -1.28
C LYS A 230 -2.81 -8.83 0.09
N THR A 231 -3.87 -9.35 0.71
CA THR A 231 -4.28 -8.92 2.04
C THR A 231 -3.96 -9.97 3.11
N VAL A 232 -3.75 -9.52 4.34
CA VAL A 232 -3.53 -10.36 5.52
C VAL A 232 -4.69 -10.16 6.48
N ASP A 233 -5.37 -11.25 6.79
CA ASP A 233 -6.32 -11.36 7.88
C ASP A 233 -5.74 -12.20 9.03
N TYR A 234 -6.55 -12.52 10.04
CA TYR A 234 -6.13 -13.32 11.18
C TYR A 234 -5.69 -14.74 10.77
N GLN A 235 -6.35 -15.35 9.77
CA GLN A 235 -6.01 -16.69 9.31
C GLN A 235 -4.66 -16.71 8.58
N GLU A 236 -4.41 -15.75 7.69
CA GLU A 236 -3.10 -15.63 7.03
C GLU A 236 -1.98 -15.32 8.02
N LEU A 237 -2.27 -14.54 9.06
CA LEU A 237 -1.31 -14.27 10.12
C LEU A 237 -0.94 -15.55 10.89
N VAL A 238 -1.93 -16.34 11.31
CA VAL A 238 -1.75 -17.65 11.95
C VAL A 238 -0.96 -18.59 11.03
N ASN A 239 -1.33 -18.68 9.75
CA ASN A 239 -0.62 -19.49 8.75
C ASN A 239 0.87 -19.10 8.65
N GLY A 240 1.20 -17.81 8.78
CA GLY A 240 2.57 -17.32 8.80
C GLY A 240 3.42 -17.91 9.93
N VAL A 241 2.81 -18.10 11.10
CA VAL A 241 3.45 -18.72 12.28
C VAL A 241 3.50 -20.24 12.17
N VAL A 242 2.39 -20.87 11.77
CA VAL A 242 2.29 -22.34 11.60
C VAL A 242 3.40 -22.86 10.66
N ARG A 243 3.70 -22.13 9.58
CA ARG A 243 4.79 -22.46 8.63
C ARG A 243 6.20 -22.49 9.25
N LYS A 244 6.38 -22.01 10.48
CA LYS A 244 7.66 -22.12 11.19
C LYS A 244 7.82 -23.45 11.91
N GLU A 245 6.73 -24.20 12.09
CA GLU A 245 6.68 -25.57 12.64
C GLU A 245 7.00 -25.68 14.13
N ASN A 246 7.93 -24.88 14.66
CA ASN A 246 8.35 -24.89 16.06
C ASN A 246 8.89 -23.52 16.52
N ILE A 247 9.05 -23.39 17.83
CA ILE A 247 9.53 -22.17 18.50
C ILE A 247 10.95 -21.81 18.10
N TYR A 248 11.83 -22.80 17.93
CA TYR A 248 13.21 -22.54 17.53
C TYR A 248 13.27 -21.84 16.17
N ASN A 249 12.56 -22.36 15.16
CA ASN A 249 12.50 -21.75 13.84
C ASN A 249 11.84 -20.36 13.87
N LEU A 250 10.81 -20.19 14.71
CA LEU A 250 10.20 -18.87 14.92
C LEU A 250 11.21 -17.88 15.54
N SER A 251 11.99 -18.29 16.54
CA SER A 251 12.98 -17.45 17.20
C SER A 251 14.09 -17.00 16.25
N GLN A 252 14.53 -17.88 15.34
CA GLN A 252 15.51 -17.53 14.31
C GLN A 252 14.97 -16.45 13.36
N VAL A 253 13.68 -16.53 12.98
CA VAL A 253 13.04 -15.55 12.11
C VAL A 253 12.87 -14.20 12.82
N LEU A 254 12.40 -14.24 14.06
CA LEU A 254 12.21 -13.04 14.89
C LEU A 254 13.54 -12.41 15.35
N ARG A 255 14.65 -13.16 15.26
CA ARG A 255 15.99 -12.82 15.77
C ARG A 255 15.94 -12.51 17.28
N ARG A 256 15.28 -13.38 18.03
CA ARG A 256 15.10 -13.29 19.49
C ARG A 256 15.54 -14.58 20.15
N ASP A 257 15.83 -14.52 21.45
CA ASP A 257 15.92 -15.73 22.26
C ASP A 257 14.53 -16.38 22.43
N GLU A 258 14.54 -17.56 23.01
CA GLU A 258 13.34 -18.38 23.16
C GLU A 258 12.30 -17.76 24.11
N ASN A 259 12.72 -17.18 25.24
CA ASN A 259 11.79 -16.54 26.18
C ASN A 259 11.09 -15.33 25.53
N SER A 260 11.84 -14.45 24.88
CA SER A 260 11.25 -13.33 24.12
C SER A 260 10.41 -13.78 22.91
N THR A 261 10.62 -14.99 22.39
CA THR A 261 9.78 -15.59 21.35
C THR A 261 8.44 -16.04 21.91
N PHE A 262 8.43 -16.64 23.10
CA PHE A 262 7.18 -16.97 23.81
C PHE A 262 6.38 -15.73 24.17
N GLU A 263 7.02 -14.68 24.67
CA GLU A 263 6.35 -13.39 24.94
C GLU A 263 5.70 -12.82 23.67
N TRP A 264 6.39 -12.90 22.53
CA TRP A 264 5.84 -12.49 21.25
C TRP A 264 4.64 -13.36 20.85
N LEU A 265 4.74 -14.68 20.95
CA LEU A 265 3.66 -15.60 20.60
C LEU A 265 2.43 -15.42 21.49
N ASN A 266 2.65 -15.19 22.79
CA ASN A 266 1.60 -14.85 23.74
C ASN A 266 0.94 -13.51 23.38
N SER A 267 1.71 -12.51 22.96
CA SER A 267 1.15 -11.23 22.51
C SER A 267 0.28 -11.38 21.25
N LEU A 268 0.67 -12.29 20.34
CA LEU A 268 -0.14 -12.66 19.18
C LEU A 268 -1.42 -13.38 19.60
N GLY A 269 -1.32 -14.35 20.51
CA GLY A 269 -2.48 -15.05 21.06
C GLY A 269 -3.49 -14.10 21.71
N THR A 270 -3.01 -13.20 22.58
CA THR A 270 -3.85 -12.15 23.19
C THR A 270 -4.51 -11.28 22.14
N PHE A 271 -3.76 -10.82 21.13
CA PHE A 271 -4.32 -10.02 20.04
C PHE A 271 -5.41 -10.78 19.24
N LEU A 272 -5.17 -12.06 18.92
CA LEU A 272 -6.17 -12.87 18.22
C LEU A 272 -7.46 -12.99 19.05
N LEU A 273 -7.33 -13.19 20.36
CA LEU A 273 -8.43 -13.32 21.31
C LEU A 273 -9.16 -12.01 21.65
N GLU A 274 -8.69 -10.85 21.16
CA GLU A 274 -9.47 -9.60 21.23
C GLU A 274 -10.77 -9.69 20.41
N ASP A 275 -10.85 -10.63 19.45
CA ASP A 275 -12.06 -10.99 18.71
C ASP A 275 -12.40 -12.45 18.99
N ASP A 276 -13.49 -12.69 19.73
CA ASP A 276 -13.95 -14.02 20.16
C ASP A 276 -14.13 -15.01 18.99
N ASN A 277 -14.39 -14.51 17.78
CA ASN A 277 -14.53 -15.36 16.60
C ASN A 277 -13.23 -16.08 16.21
N ASN A 278 -12.07 -15.56 16.66
CA ASN A 278 -10.76 -16.12 16.35
C ASN A 278 -10.36 -17.29 17.26
N LEU A 279 -11.11 -17.59 18.32
CA LEU A 279 -10.80 -18.73 19.20
C LEU A 279 -10.68 -20.04 18.42
N LEU A 280 -11.57 -20.24 17.45
CA LEU A 280 -11.55 -21.42 16.57
C LEU A 280 -10.30 -21.46 15.66
N LEU A 281 -9.70 -20.31 15.33
CA LEU A 281 -8.46 -20.27 14.55
C LEU A 281 -7.32 -20.85 15.37
N ILE A 282 -7.19 -20.48 16.64
CA ILE A 282 -6.14 -21.01 17.52
C ILE A 282 -6.34 -22.51 17.74
N GLN A 283 -7.57 -22.95 18.00
CA GLN A 283 -7.87 -24.37 18.28
C GLN A 283 -7.63 -25.29 17.07
N LYS A 284 -7.92 -24.83 15.84
CA LYS A 284 -7.82 -25.66 14.63
C LYS A 284 -6.41 -25.74 14.05
N ASN A 285 -5.57 -24.74 14.31
CA ASN A 285 -4.24 -24.63 13.71
C ASN A 285 -3.15 -25.15 14.66
N GLN A 286 -2.03 -25.62 14.09
CA GLN A 286 -0.85 -26.02 14.84
C GLN A 286 0.00 -24.78 15.16
N ILE A 287 -0.38 -24.05 16.21
CA ILE A 287 0.29 -22.81 16.63
C ILE A 287 0.69 -22.83 18.12
N THR A 288 0.23 -23.84 18.87
CA THR A 288 0.51 -23.95 20.30
C THR A 288 1.72 -24.85 20.52
N PRO A 289 2.81 -24.37 21.13
CA PRO A 289 4.00 -25.18 21.38
C PRO A 289 3.74 -26.22 22.48
N ASN A 290 4.23 -27.44 22.28
CA ASN A 290 4.43 -28.40 23.36
C ASN A 290 5.75 -28.13 24.11
N GLN A 291 6.06 -28.92 25.14
CA GLN A 291 7.30 -28.76 25.92
C GLN A 291 8.58 -28.98 25.10
N ASN A 292 8.50 -29.66 23.96
CA ASN A 292 9.60 -29.77 22.98
C ASN A 292 9.65 -28.59 21.98
N GLY A 293 8.82 -27.56 22.18
CA GLY A 293 8.72 -26.38 21.32
C GLY A 293 8.06 -26.62 19.96
N GLN A 294 7.54 -27.82 19.69
CA GLN A 294 6.86 -28.16 18.43
C GLN A 294 5.44 -27.61 18.43
N PHE A 295 5.04 -26.98 17.32
CA PHE A 295 3.66 -26.50 17.22
C PHE A 295 2.68 -27.65 17.00
N LYS A 296 1.71 -27.74 17.91
CA LYS A 296 0.61 -28.71 17.92
C LYS A 296 -0.72 -27.97 17.96
N ARG A 297 -1.80 -28.71 17.76
CA ARG A 297 -3.16 -28.20 18.01
C ARG A 297 -3.40 -28.17 19.50
N ALA A 298 -4.03 -27.11 20.00
CA ALA A 298 -4.36 -26.98 21.41
C ALA A 298 -5.18 -28.17 21.96
N THR A 299 -6.06 -28.77 21.14
CA THR A 299 -6.89 -29.92 21.55
C THR A 299 -6.10 -31.20 21.83
N GLY A 300 -4.86 -31.28 21.39
CA GLY A 300 -3.99 -32.44 21.60
C GLY A 300 -2.96 -32.24 22.72
N LEU A 301 -3.02 -31.11 23.44
CA LEU A 301 -2.10 -30.78 24.52
C LEU A 301 -2.80 -30.80 25.88
N TYR A 302 -2.04 -31.16 26.90
CA TYR A 302 -2.49 -31.24 28.29
C TYR A 302 -1.68 -30.28 29.16
N ILE A 303 -2.34 -29.66 30.15
CA ILE A 303 -1.66 -28.82 31.14
C ILE A 303 -1.05 -29.75 32.19
N ASP A 304 0.25 -29.61 32.44
CA ASP A 304 0.90 -30.28 33.56
C ASP A 304 0.52 -29.59 34.88
N THR A 305 -0.38 -30.22 35.64
CA THR A 305 -0.79 -29.73 36.97
C THR A 305 0.19 -30.13 38.08
N ILE A 306 1.07 -31.09 37.83
CA ILE A 306 2.02 -31.62 38.83
C ILE A 306 3.30 -30.79 38.81
N GLN A 307 3.77 -30.39 37.61
CA GLN A 307 4.95 -29.55 37.42
C GLN A 307 6.21 -30.14 38.06
N ASP A 308 6.43 -31.44 37.84
CA ASP A 308 7.57 -32.19 38.38
C ASP A 308 8.46 -32.68 37.23
N ASP A 309 9.53 -31.92 36.98
CA ASP A 309 10.49 -32.18 35.91
C ASP A 309 11.21 -33.53 36.08
N GLU A 310 11.38 -34.03 37.31
CA GLU A 310 12.03 -35.33 37.55
C GLU A 310 11.13 -36.47 37.08
N LEU A 311 9.81 -36.38 37.33
CA LEU A 311 8.85 -37.38 36.85
C LEU A 311 8.76 -37.41 35.32
N VAL A 312 8.74 -36.23 34.68
CA VAL A 312 8.75 -36.13 33.21
C VAL A 312 10.04 -36.75 32.64
N TYR A 313 11.19 -36.49 33.27
CA TYR A 313 12.47 -37.08 32.87
C TYR A 313 12.53 -38.60 33.07
N VAL A 314 11.98 -39.13 34.17
CA VAL A 314 11.88 -40.58 34.41
C VAL A 314 11.02 -41.25 33.33
N LEU A 315 9.91 -40.65 32.93
CA LEU A 315 9.04 -41.17 31.86
C LEU A 315 9.77 -41.18 30.51
N GLU A 316 10.54 -40.13 30.21
CA GLU A 316 11.37 -40.06 29.01
C GLU A 316 12.41 -41.21 28.98
N LEU A 317 13.06 -41.50 30.11
CA LEU A 317 13.99 -42.63 30.25
C LEU A 317 13.31 -44.00 30.06
N LEU A 318 12.01 -44.10 30.35
CA LEU A 318 11.20 -45.30 30.13
C LEU A 318 10.68 -45.41 28.68
N GLY A 319 10.98 -44.43 27.82
CA GLY A 319 10.59 -44.39 26.41
C GLY A 319 9.30 -43.64 26.11
N GLU A 320 8.72 -42.94 27.10
CA GLU A 320 7.49 -42.16 26.96
C GLU A 320 7.82 -40.65 26.96
N ASP A 321 7.72 -40.00 25.80
CA ASP A 321 7.97 -38.56 25.68
C ASP A 321 6.72 -37.74 26.02
N TRP A 322 6.50 -37.50 27.31
CA TRP A 322 5.40 -36.66 27.77
C TRP A 322 5.54 -35.21 27.34
N LYS A 323 6.75 -34.73 27.05
CA LYS A 323 6.96 -33.36 26.54
C LYS A 323 6.33 -33.17 25.17
N ASP A 324 6.03 -34.25 24.42
CA ASP A 324 5.31 -34.14 23.15
C ASP A 324 3.84 -33.75 23.32
N ILE A 325 3.21 -34.14 24.43
CA ILE A 325 1.78 -33.96 24.69
C ILE A 325 1.48 -32.91 25.77
N LEU A 326 2.47 -32.48 26.54
CA LEU A 326 2.31 -31.43 27.52
C LEU A 326 2.45 -30.04 26.88
N LEU A 327 1.56 -29.14 27.29
CA LEU A 327 1.64 -27.72 27.00
C LEU A 327 2.86 -27.13 27.73
N LEU A 328 3.62 -26.30 27.01
CA LEU A 328 4.74 -25.56 27.58
C LEU A 328 4.26 -24.32 28.36
#